data_AF-A0AAV4JWL4-F1
#
_entry.id   AF-A0AAV4JWL4-F1
#
_cell.length_a   1.000
_cell.length_b   1.000
_cell.length_c   1.000
_cell.angle_alpha   90.00
_cell.angle_beta   90.00
_cell.angle_gamma   90.00
#
_symmetry.space_group_name_H-M   'P 1'
#
loop_
_entity.id
_entity.type
_entity.pdbx_description
1 polymer ?
#
loop_
_entity_poly.entity_id
_entity_poly.type
_entity_poly.pdbx_seq_one_letter_code
_entity_poly.pdbx_strand_id
1 'polypeptide(L)'
;MLKSLFIRVNLKHRGENLKVAGKENAVRDVCLALSTHKVSPDVCEAAAAALVSLLLDDGCYEPFNELDCTGNLVAAISLHTKNAKVVKNCCKVLATVVEANEECAYRFLTSDREDDDAPTGIPTVMEAYRLHKDNAMVVEAIVRLLLELSNYEDINVEMQAALIGPLLLSEVHKRYKENRDIMGPVEEALDRLGAGVQRAGRKTS
;
A
#
# COMPACT_ATOMS: atom_id res chain seq x y z
N MET A 1 16.87 -9.69 21.82
CA MET A 1 15.87 -8.83 22.47
C MET A 1 14.45 -8.98 21.91
N LEU A 2 14.24 -9.43 20.66
CA LEU A 2 12.91 -9.57 20.05
C LEU A 2 12.02 -10.73 20.56
N LYS A 3 12.58 -11.71 21.29
CA LYS A 3 11.82 -12.87 21.80
C LYS A 3 10.91 -12.55 23.00
N SER A 4 11.08 -11.39 23.65
CA SER A 4 10.32 -11.04 24.85
C SER A 4 8.91 -10.51 24.57
N LEU A 5 8.60 -10.14 23.31
CA LEU A 5 7.34 -9.48 22.97
C LEU A 5 6.15 -10.45 22.84
N PHE A 6 6.41 -11.76 22.77
CA PHE A 6 5.38 -12.76 22.41
C PHE A 6 4.58 -13.35 23.58
N ILE A 7 4.99 -13.12 24.84
CA ILE A 7 4.47 -13.92 25.99
C ILE A 7 3.28 -13.29 26.75
N ARG A 8 2.89 -12.04 26.51
CA ARG A 8 1.89 -11.33 27.35
C ARG A 8 0.42 -11.40 26.90
N VAL A 9 0.09 -12.21 25.90
CA VAL A 9 -1.31 -12.36 25.45
C VAL A 9 -2.03 -13.42 26.29
N ASN A 10 -2.46 -13.09 27.51
CA ASN A 10 -3.53 -13.81 28.20
C ASN A 10 -4.00 -13.07 29.47
N LEU A 11 -5.26 -12.60 29.49
CA LEU A 11 -6.23 -12.82 30.58
C LEU A 11 -7.64 -12.35 30.14
N LYS A 12 -8.62 -13.24 30.34
CA LYS A 12 -9.97 -13.30 29.76
C LYS A 12 -10.97 -12.28 30.36
N HIS A 13 -11.89 -11.81 29.52
CA HIS A 13 -13.10 -10.99 29.79
C HIS A 13 -12.95 -9.55 30.30
N ARG A 14 -11.72 -9.12 30.61
CA ARG A 14 -11.19 -7.74 30.39
C ARG A 14 -10.26 -7.69 29.15
N GLY A 15 -10.34 -8.75 28.34
CA GLY A 15 -9.29 -9.18 27.44
C GLY A 15 -9.41 -8.67 26.02
N GLU A 16 -10.55 -8.15 25.59
CA GLU A 16 -10.68 -7.53 24.26
C GLU A 16 -10.01 -6.17 24.25
N ASN A 17 -10.39 -5.26 25.14
CA ASN A 17 -9.76 -3.93 25.22
C ASN A 17 -8.25 -4.00 25.51
N LEU A 18 -7.78 -4.99 26.30
CA LEU A 18 -6.34 -5.17 26.54
C LEU A 18 -5.61 -5.78 25.34
N LYS A 19 -6.26 -6.66 24.57
CA LYS A 19 -5.72 -7.19 23.31
C LYS A 19 -5.71 -6.13 22.22
N VAL A 20 -6.78 -5.33 22.12
CA VAL A 20 -6.88 -4.16 21.25
C VAL A 20 -5.78 -3.19 21.62
N ALA A 21 -5.72 -2.69 22.87
CA ALA A 21 -4.64 -1.83 23.36
C ALA A 21 -3.23 -2.42 23.11
N GLY A 22 -3.06 -3.73 23.25
CA GLY A 22 -1.81 -4.43 22.92
C GLY A 22 -1.49 -4.38 21.42
N LYS A 23 -2.50 -4.55 20.55
CA LYS A 23 -2.41 -4.44 19.09
C LYS A 23 -2.13 -2.98 18.67
N GLU A 24 -2.79 -2.00 19.27
CA GLU A 24 -2.56 -0.57 18.97
C GLU A 24 -1.13 -0.16 19.32
N ASN A 25 -0.64 -0.55 20.51
CA ASN A 25 0.74 -0.28 20.90
C ASN A 25 1.74 -0.99 19.97
N ALA A 26 1.46 -2.23 19.55
CA ALA A 26 2.30 -2.92 18.60
C ALA A 26 2.33 -2.23 17.23
N VAL A 27 1.18 -1.79 16.69
CA VAL A 27 1.12 -1.01 15.44
C VAL A 27 1.90 0.28 15.61
N ARG A 28 1.66 1.02 16.70
CA ARG A 28 2.36 2.28 17.00
C ARG A 28 3.88 2.10 17.04
N ASP A 29 4.37 1.10 17.78
CA ASP A 29 5.80 0.81 17.89
C ASP A 29 6.43 0.48 16.53
N VAL A 30 5.73 -0.31 15.71
CA VAL A 30 6.22 -0.68 14.38
C VAL A 30 6.19 0.52 13.42
N CYS A 31 5.15 1.35 13.45
CA CYS A 31 5.07 2.59 12.69
C CYS A 31 6.19 3.58 13.07
N LEU A 32 6.49 3.71 14.37
CA LEU A 32 7.60 4.54 14.86
C LEU A 32 8.96 3.98 14.44
N ALA A 33 9.16 2.67 14.49
CA ALA A 33 10.39 2.04 14.01
C ALA A 33 10.58 2.30 12.50
N LEU A 34 9.51 2.16 11.71
CA LEU A 34 9.52 2.47 10.28
C LEU A 34 9.88 3.94 10.04
N SER A 35 9.26 4.88 10.76
CA SER A 35 9.48 6.32 10.55
C SER A 35 10.86 6.80 11.01
N THR A 36 11.39 6.24 12.09
CA THR A 36 12.68 6.62 12.68
C THR A 36 13.86 6.04 11.89
N HIS A 37 13.70 4.85 11.30
CA HIS A 37 14.79 4.12 10.65
C HIS A 37 14.58 3.89 9.15
N LYS A 38 13.88 4.81 8.48
CA LYS A 38 13.56 4.74 7.02
C LYS A 38 14.76 4.52 6.11
N VAL A 39 15.95 4.92 6.52
CA VAL A 39 17.19 4.75 5.74
C VAL A 39 17.71 3.31 5.77
N SER A 40 17.20 2.46 6.67
CA SER A 40 17.59 1.04 6.76
C SER A 40 16.58 0.16 6.01
N PRO A 41 16.97 -0.47 4.88
CA PRO A 41 16.07 -1.33 4.14
C PRO A 41 15.62 -2.55 4.95
N ASP A 42 16.48 -3.08 5.84
CA ASP A 42 16.16 -4.23 6.68
C ASP A 42 15.07 -3.89 7.71
N VAL A 43 15.14 -2.70 8.30
CA VAL A 43 14.09 -2.23 9.22
C VAL A 43 12.79 -1.96 8.46
N CYS A 44 12.86 -1.31 7.29
CA CYS A 44 11.68 -1.09 6.47
C CYS A 44 10.99 -2.41 6.06
N GLU A 45 11.77 -3.40 5.62
CA GLU A 45 11.24 -4.72 5.26
C GLU A 45 10.55 -5.37 6.46
N ALA A 46 11.24 -5.45 7.60
CA ALA A 46 10.76 -6.13 8.79
C ALA A 46 9.51 -5.44 9.37
N ALA A 47 9.52 -4.10 9.41
CA ALA A 47 8.39 -3.31 9.87
C ALA A 47 7.18 -3.50 8.95
N ALA A 48 7.36 -3.41 7.62
CA ALA A 48 6.27 -3.62 6.68
C ALA A 48 5.70 -5.04 6.76
N ALA A 49 6.55 -6.07 6.88
CA ALA A 49 6.07 -7.46 7.06
C ALA A 49 5.28 -7.65 8.35
N ALA A 50 5.72 -7.02 9.45
CA ALA A 50 4.99 -7.03 10.71
C ALA A 50 3.64 -6.30 10.58
N LEU A 51 3.59 -5.15 9.92
CA LEU A 51 2.38 -4.38 9.68
C LEU A 51 1.34 -5.15 8.86
N VAL A 52 1.76 -5.88 7.80
CA VAL A 52 0.82 -6.76 7.08
C VAL A 52 0.13 -7.69 8.07
N SER A 53 0.87 -8.33 8.97
CA SER A 53 0.30 -9.27 9.93
C SER A 53 -0.55 -8.60 11.01
N LEU A 54 -0.16 -7.41 11.46
CA LEU A 54 -0.85 -6.65 12.51
C LEU A 54 -2.13 -5.99 12.02
N LEU A 55 -2.25 -5.71 10.73
CA LEU A 55 -3.39 -5.01 10.14
C LEU A 55 -4.44 -5.95 9.53
N LEU A 56 -4.14 -7.25 9.44
CA LEU A 56 -5.15 -8.28 9.13
C LEU A 56 -6.22 -8.33 10.24
N ASP A 57 -7.47 -8.54 9.82
CA ASP A 57 -8.71 -8.73 10.60
C ASP A 57 -8.94 -7.70 11.74
N ASP A 58 -9.90 -6.78 11.56
CA ASP A 58 -10.23 -5.69 12.50
C ASP A 58 -8.99 -4.91 12.94
N GLY A 59 -8.27 -4.36 11.95
CA GLY A 59 -7.02 -3.63 12.13
C GLY A 59 -7.12 -2.40 13.05
N CYS A 60 -6.00 -2.07 13.70
CA CYS A 60 -5.88 -0.83 14.46
C CYS A 60 -5.25 0.25 13.57
N TYR A 61 -6.10 1.00 12.87
CA TYR A 61 -5.69 2.02 11.90
C TYR A 61 -5.44 3.39 12.52
N GLU A 62 -5.92 3.64 13.74
CA GLU A 62 -5.73 4.92 14.44
C GLU A 62 -4.24 5.30 14.61
N PRO A 63 -3.37 4.48 15.25
CA PRO A 63 -1.95 4.77 15.33
C PRO A 63 -1.25 4.77 13.96
N PHE A 64 -1.80 4.04 12.98
CA PHE A 64 -1.26 4.01 11.61
C PHE A 64 -1.47 5.37 10.92
N ASN A 65 -2.67 5.95 11.03
CA ASN A 65 -3.02 7.25 10.45
C ASN A 65 -2.37 8.40 11.24
N GLU A 66 -2.39 8.35 12.57
CA GLU A 66 -1.76 9.36 13.44
C GLU A 66 -0.28 9.56 13.12
N LEU A 67 0.44 8.47 12.81
CA LEU A 67 1.88 8.49 12.55
C LEU A 67 2.24 8.66 11.07
N ASP A 68 1.25 8.97 10.21
CA ASP A 68 1.41 9.04 8.75
C ASP A 68 2.13 7.80 8.19
N CYS A 69 1.70 6.61 8.59
CA CYS A 69 2.37 5.40 8.17
C CYS A 69 2.25 5.17 6.66
N THR A 70 1.18 5.63 6.02
CA THR A 70 1.04 5.66 4.56
C THR A 70 2.17 6.42 3.89
N GLY A 71 2.37 7.70 4.23
CA GLY A 71 3.47 8.51 3.70
C GLY A 71 4.84 7.91 4.07
N ASN A 72 4.95 7.29 5.24
CA ASN A 72 6.17 6.59 5.64
C ASN A 72 6.51 5.39 4.77
N LEU A 73 5.52 4.61 4.34
CA LEU A 73 5.70 3.47 3.43
C LEU A 73 6.06 3.93 2.01
N VAL A 74 5.41 4.99 1.50
CA VAL A 74 5.75 5.58 0.20
C VAL A 74 7.20 6.07 0.20
N ALA A 75 7.61 6.80 1.24
CA ALA A 75 8.99 7.24 1.40
C ALA A 75 9.99 6.07 1.47
N ALA A 76 9.64 4.97 2.15
CA ALA A 76 10.48 3.78 2.21
C ALA A 76 10.64 3.10 0.83
N ILE A 77 9.58 3.03 0.03
CA ILE A 77 9.64 2.55 -1.36
C ILE A 77 10.54 3.47 -2.20
N SER A 78 10.40 4.79 -2.06
CA SER A 78 11.21 5.77 -2.79
C SER A 78 12.70 5.70 -2.43
N LEU A 79 13.03 5.57 -1.13
CA LEU A 79 14.43 5.43 -0.67
C LEU A 79 15.07 4.10 -1.10
N HIS A 80 14.29 3.02 -1.10
CA HIS A 80 14.78 1.65 -1.33
C HIS A 80 14.17 1.02 -2.58
N THR A 81 13.95 1.81 -3.64
CA THR A 81 13.18 1.36 -4.81
C THR A 81 13.81 0.16 -5.51
N LYS A 82 15.12 -0.05 -5.39
CA LYS A 82 15.82 -1.22 -5.94
C LYS A 82 15.72 -2.47 -5.06
N ASN A 83 15.24 -2.36 -3.82
CA ASN A 83 15.08 -3.50 -2.92
C ASN A 83 13.70 -4.13 -3.07
N ALA A 84 13.64 -5.25 -3.78
CA ALA A 84 12.39 -5.96 -4.08
C ALA A 84 11.58 -6.33 -2.83
N LYS A 85 12.22 -6.65 -1.70
CA LYS A 85 11.51 -7.05 -0.48
C LYS A 85 10.81 -5.88 0.19
N VAL A 86 11.50 -4.72 0.26
CA VAL A 86 10.92 -3.48 0.78
C VAL A 86 9.74 -3.08 -0.08
N VAL A 87 9.93 -2.98 -1.40
CA VAL A 87 8.86 -2.61 -2.34
C VAL A 87 7.64 -3.52 -2.17
N LYS A 88 7.85 -4.84 -2.26
CA LYS A 88 6.77 -5.82 -2.12
C LYS A 88 6.03 -5.65 -0.80
N ASN A 89 6.72 -5.67 0.33
CA ASN A 89 6.06 -5.65 1.64
C ASN A 89 5.34 -4.32 1.88
N CYS A 90 5.95 -3.19 1.51
CA CYS A 90 5.31 -1.88 1.63
C CYS A 90 4.06 -1.78 0.75
N CYS A 91 4.10 -2.23 -0.51
CA CYS A 91 2.93 -2.27 -1.38
C CYS A 91 1.82 -3.19 -0.81
N LYS A 92 2.17 -4.32 -0.20
CA LYS A 92 1.17 -5.19 0.46
C LYS A 92 0.49 -4.48 1.64
N VAL A 93 1.25 -3.78 2.50
CA VAL A 93 0.65 -2.99 3.59
C VAL A 93 -0.27 -1.92 3.03
N LEU A 94 0.21 -1.16 2.03
CA LEU A 94 -0.57 -0.10 1.38
C LEU A 94 -1.88 -0.64 0.80
N ALA A 95 -1.84 -1.79 0.10
CA ALA A 95 -3.06 -2.41 -0.41
C ALA A 95 -4.04 -2.78 0.72
N THR A 96 -3.55 -3.39 1.80
CA THR A 96 -4.38 -3.76 2.96
C THR A 96 -5.04 -2.55 3.61
N VAL A 97 -4.32 -1.44 3.81
CA VAL A 97 -4.90 -0.26 4.46
C VAL A 97 -5.81 0.55 3.54
N VAL A 98 -5.52 0.58 2.23
CA VAL A 98 -6.38 1.23 1.23
C VAL A 98 -7.70 0.46 1.09
N GLU A 99 -7.68 -0.87 1.09
CA GLU A 99 -8.90 -1.70 1.06
C GLU A 99 -9.81 -1.41 2.26
N ALA A 100 -9.23 -1.14 3.42
CA ALA A 100 -9.97 -0.94 4.67
C ALA A 100 -10.32 0.53 4.99
N ASN A 101 -9.56 1.49 4.47
CA ASN A 101 -9.67 2.89 4.87
C ASN A 101 -9.37 3.85 3.70
N GLU A 102 -10.42 4.54 3.24
CA GLU A 102 -10.36 5.56 2.18
C GLU A 102 -9.36 6.70 2.48
N GLU A 103 -9.19 7.08 3.75
CA GLU A 103 -8.22 8.12 4.14
C GLU A 103 -6.78 7.74 3.74
N CYS A 104 -6.44 6.45 3.83
CA CYS A 104 -5.12 5.97 3.40
C CYS A 104 -4.93 6.09 1.89
N ALA A 105 -6.01 6.00 1.12
CA ALA A 105 -6.00 6.13 -0.33
C ALA A 105 -5.73 7.58 -0.75
N TYR A 106 -6.34 8.55 -0.07
CA TYR A 106 -6.04 9.97 -0.29
C TYR A 106 -4.62 10.35 0.16
N ARG A 107 -4.19 9.88 1.34
CA ARG A 107 -2.80 10.08 1.83
C ARG A 107 -1.74 9.43 0.94
N PHE A 108 -2.11 8.42 0.14
CA PHE A 108 -1.18 7.84 -0.84
C PHE A 108 -0.92 8.80 -2.01
N LEU A 109 -1.90 9.63 -2.37
CA LEU A 109 -1.78 10.61 -3.46
C LEU A 109 -1.09 11.89 -3.01
N THR A 110 -1.33 12.32 -1.77
CA THR A 110 -0.77 13.56 -1.22
C THR A 110 0.52 13.31 -0.46
N SER A 111 1.39 14.31 -0.41
CA SER A 111 2.45 14.37 0.58
C SER A 111 2.14 15.53 1.52
N ASP A 112 1.83 15.25 2.79
CA ASP A 112 1.59 16.28 3.81
C ASP A 112 2.90 16.97 4.27
N ARG A 113 4.00 16.73 3.55
CA ARG A 113 5.31 17.34 3.82
C ARG A 113 5.37 18.68 3.11
N GLU A 114 5.78 19.71 3.83
CA GLU A 114 5.89 21.09 3.35
C GLU A 114 6.92 21.29 2.20
N ASP A 115 7.69 20.25 1.87
CA ASP A 115 8.60 20.23 0.72
C ASP A 115 7.86 19.72 -0.53
N ASP A 116 7.77 20.56 -1.56
CA ASP A 116 7.19 20.25 -2.88
C ASP A 116 7.82 19.02 -3.59
N ASP A 117 8.97 18.54 -3.10
CA ASP A 117 9.72 17.38 -3.64
C ASP A 117 9.41 16.06 -2.90
N ALA A 118 8.48 16.03 -1.94
CA ALA A 118 8.17 14.80 -1.23
C ALA A 118 7.56 13.74 -2.18
N PRO A 119 8.01 12.47 -2.10
CA PRO A 119 7.55 11.45 -3.04
C PRO A 119 6.07 11.14 -2.82
N THR A 120 5.27 11.29 -3.86
CA THR A 120 3.87 10.85 -3.90
C THR A 120 3.76 9.40 -4.37
N GLY A 121 2.63 8.76 -4.06
CA GLY A 121 2.47 7.32 -4.23
C GLY A 121 2.54 6.85 -5.68
N ILE A 122 1.81 7.50 -6.60
CA ILE A 122 1.71 7.06 -8.01
C ILE A 122 3.08 7.06 -8.72
N PRO A 123 3.85 8.15 -8.76
CA PRO A 123 5.17 8.15 -9.40
C PRO A 123 6.12 7.13 -8.76
N THR A 124 6.04 6.98 -7.43
CA THR A 124 6.86 6.04 -6.66
C THR A 124 6.60 4.59 -7.07
N VAL A 125 5.34 4.16 -7.20
CA VAL A 125 5.01 2.78 -7.61
C VAL A 125 5.29 2.54 -9.09
N MET A 126 5.15 3.55 -9.94
CA MET A 126 5.52 3.43 -11.36
C MET A 126 7.03 3.19 -11.53
N GLU A 127 7.86 3.92 -10.80
CA GLU A 127 9.32 3.71 -10.84
C GLU A 127 9.70 2.35 -10.23
N ALA A 128 9.06 1.96 -9.13
CA ALA A 128 9.26 0.64 -8.54
C ALA A 128 8.89 -0.49 -9.52
N TYR A 129 7.76 -0.38 -10.20
CA TYR A 129 7.38 -1.31 -11.25
C TYR A 129 8.41 -1.35 -12.37
N ARG A 130 8.87 -0.20 -12.87
CA ARG A 130 9.88 -0.13 -13.95
C ARG A 130 11.16 -0.92 -13.60
N LEU A 131 11.59 -0.87 -12.34
CA LEU A 131 12.78 -1.56 -11.84
C LEU A 131 12.54 -3.05 -11.54
N HIS A 132 11.32 -3.45 -11.21
CA HIS A 132 10.98 -4.83 -10.76
C HIS A 132 9.98 -5.56 -11.67
N LYS A 133 9.79 -5.09 -12.90
CA LYS A 133 8.76 -5.59 -13.83
C LYS A 133 8.84 -7.10 -14.13
N ASP A 134 10.00 -7.71 -13.95
CA ASP A 134 10.25 -9.15 -14.15
C ASP A 134 10.19 -9.97 -12.83
N ASN A 135 9.89 -9.31 -11.70
CA ASN A 135 9.70 -9.95 -10.41
C ASN A 135 8.20 -10.10 -10.09
N ALA A 136 7.65 -11.29 -10.33
CA ALA A 136 6.23 -11.59 -10.14
C ALA A 136 5.68 -11.17 -8.77
N MET A 137 6.44 -11.41 -7.69
CA MET A 137 5.99 -11.11 -6.33
C MET A 137 5.84 -9.59 -6.09
N VAL A 138 6.72 -8.79 -6.69
CA VAL A 138 6.64 -7.32 -6.59
C VAL A 138 5.49 -6.81 -7.47
N VAL A 139 5.38 -7.34 -8.68
CA VAL A 139 4.31 -6.95 -9.62
C VAL A 139 2.93 -7.27 -9.05
N GLU A 140 2.72 -8.45 -8.47
CA GLU A 140 1.48 -8.83 -7.80
C GLU A 140 1.12 -7.83 -6.69
N ALA A 141 2.09 -7.46 -5.83
CA ALA A 141 1.85 -6.50 -4.75
C ALA A 141 1.50 -5.10 -5.27
N ILE A 142 2.15 -4.64 -6.34
CA ILE A 142 1.85 -3.34 -6.98
C ILE A 142 0.46 -3.37 -7.61
N VAL A 143 0.13 -4.41 -8.38
CA VAL A 143 -1.17 -4.52 -9.03
C VAL A 143 -2.30 -4.61 -8.01
N ARG A 144 -2.11 -5.38 -6.93
CA ARG A 144 -3.11 -5.45 -5.85
C ARG A 144 -3.35 -4.07 -5.24
N LEU A 145 -2.30 -3.27 -4.98
CA LEU A 145 -2.46 -1.88 -4.54
C LEU A 145 -3.23 -1.03 -5.55
N LEU A 146 -2.91 -1.12 -6.85
CA LEU A 146 -3.61 -0.37 -7.89
C LEU A 146 -5.09 -0.77 -8.02
N LEU A 147 -5.39 -2.05 -7.83
CA LEU A 147 -6.77 -2.54 -7.75
C LEU A 147 -7.49 -1.89 -6.56
N GLU A 148 -6.90 -1.90 -5.36
CA GLU A 148 -7.55 -1.31 -4.20
C GLU A 148 -7.78 0.19 -4.34
N LEU A 149 -6.81 0.92 -4.88
CA LEU A 149 -6.95 2.33 -5.23
C LEU A 149 -8.07 2.57 -6.25
N SER A 150 -8.29 1.63 -7.17
CA SER A 150 -9.31 1.78 -8.21
C SER A 150 -10.75 1.67 -7.71
N ASN A 151 -10.96 1.29 -6.43
CA ASN A 151 -12.28 1.34 -5.80
C ASN A 151 -12.78 2.79 -5.59
N TYR A 152 -11.90 3.79 -5.66
CA TYR A 152 -12.22 5.19 -5.37
C TYR A 152 -12.27 6.03 -6.65
N GLU A 153 -13.43 6.62 -6.96
CA GLU A 153 -13.65 7.36 -8.23
C GLU A 153 -12.70 8.55 -8.39
N ASP A 154 -12.44 9.31 -7.33
CA ASP A 154 -11.52 10.46 -7.38
C ASP A 154 -10.08 10.02 -7.67
N ILE A 155 -9.67 8.90 -7.07
CA ILE A 155 -8.32 8.34 -7.26
C ILE A 155 -8.16 7.78 -8.68
N ASN A 156 -9.24 7.27 -9.27
CA ASN A 156 -9.24 6.85 -10.67
C ASN A 156 -8.91 8.01 -11.62
N VAL A 157 -9.36 9.24 -11.33
CA VAL A 157 -9.02 10.42 -12.13
C VAL A 157 -7.51 10.67 -12.13
N GLU A 158 -6.87 10.59 -10.96
CA GLU A 158 -5.41 10.75 -10.82
C GLU A 158 -4.64 9.61 -11.49
N MET A 159 -5.09 8.36 -11.33
CA MET A 159 -4.47 7.20 -12.00
C MET A 159 -4.61 7.26 -13.52
N GLN A 160 -5.72 7.80 -14.03
CA GLN A 160 -5.92 8.07 -15.46
C GLN A 160 -4.99 9.18 -15.96
N ALA A 161 -4.87 10.28 -15.21
CA ALA A 161 -3.97 11.38 -15.54
C ALA A 161 -2.51 10.93 -15.59
N ALA A 162 -2.11 10.03 -14.69
CA ALA A 162 -0.79 9.40 -14.67
C ALA A 162 -0.62 8.25 -15.68
N LEU A 163 -1.65 7.93 -16.48
CA LEU A 163 -1.64 6.89 -17.50
C LEU A 163 -1.31 5.49 -16.94
N ILE A 164 -1.74 5.16 -15.72
CA ILE A 164 -1.50 3.86 -15.08
C ILE A 164 -2.03 2.70 -15.95
N GLY A 165 -3.23 2.83 -16.50
CA GLY A 165 -3.83 1.81 -17.38
C GLY A 165 -2.95 1.49 -18.59
N PRO A 166 -2.64 2.49 -19.45
CA PRO A 166 -1.82 2.28 -20.64
C PRO A 166 -0.35 1.94 -20.36
N LEU A 167 0.31 2.60 -19.39
CA LEU A 167 1.75 2.49 -19.18
C LEU A 167 2.16 1.33 -18.28
N LEU A 168 1.32 0.93 -17.33
CA LEU A 168 1.66 -0.10 -16.35
C LEU A 168 0.77 -1.33 -16.51
N LEU A 169 -0.54 -1.19 -16.31
CA LEU A 169 -1.45 -2.35 -16.26
C LEU A 169 -1.51 -3.10 -17.60
N SER A 170 -1.53 -2.38 -18.72
CA SER A 170 -1.50 -2.99 -20.06
C SER A 170 -0.19 -3.72 -20.37
N GLU A 171 0.94 -3.28 -19.80
CA GLU A 171 2.21 -4.00 -19.94
C GLU A 171 2.24 -5.26 -19.07
N VAL A 172 1.78 -5.16 -17.81
CA VAL A 172 1.63 -6.32 -16.92
C VAL A 172 0.72 -7.37 -17.55
N HIS A 173 -0.43 -6.95 -18.08
CA HIS A 173 -1.38 -7.82 -18.78
C HIS A 173 -0.71 -8.59 -19.93
N LYS A 174 0.25 -7.99 -20.63
CA LYS A 174 0.98 -8.67 -21.71
C LYS A 174 2.07 -9.61 -21.18
N ARG A 175 2.75 -9.23 -20.10
CA ARG A 175 3.89 -9.96 -19.54
C ARG A 175 3.48 -11.16 -18.69
N TYR A 176 2.40 -11.05 -17.92
CA TYR A 176 1.99 -12.05 -16.91
C TYR A 176 0.70 -12.80 -17.26
N LYS A 177 0.39 -12.95 -18.55
CA LYS A 177 -0.87 -13.56 -19.07
C LYS A 177 -1.28 -14.88 -18.42
N GLU A 178 -0.33 -15.69 -17.99
CA GLU A 178 -0.58 -17.02 -17.41
C GLU A 178 -0.67 -17.00 -15.88
N ASN A 179 -0.26 -15.90 -15.23
CA ASN A 179 -0.30 -15.76 -13.78
C ASN A 179 -1.66 -15.19 -13.33
N ARG A 180 -2.53 -16.06 -12.84
CA ARG A 180 -3.90 -15.70 -12.44
C ARG A 180 -3.96 -14.75 -11.25
N ASP A 181 -3.01 -14.85 -10.32
CA ASP A 181 -2.95 -14.01 -9.12
C ASP A 181 -2.64 -12.54 -9.49
N ILE A 182 -2.01 -12.32 -10.65
CA ILE A 182 -1.76 -10.99 -11.22
C ILE A 182 -2.88 -10.59 -12.18
N MET A 183 -3.31 -11.49 -13.07
CA MET A 183 -4.21 -11.14 -14.16
C MET A 183 -5.60 -10.71 -13.71
N GLY A 184 -6.20 -11.39 -12.73
CA GLY A 184 -7.52 -11.00 -12.22
C GLY A 184 -7.56 -9.54 -11.73
N PRO A 185 -6.65 -9.16 -10.82
CA PRO A 185 -6.53 -7.77 -10.38
C PRO A 185 -6.21 -6.77 -11.50
N VAL A 186 -5.39 -7.13 -12.49
CA VAL A 186 -5.09 -6.25 -13.63
C VAL A 186 -6.34 -5.97 -14.46
N GLU A 187 -7.09 -7.01 -14.82
CA GLU A 187 -8.29 -6.90 -15.66
C GLU A 187 -9.35 -6.06 -14.95
N GLU A 188 -9.59 -6.33 -13.66
CA GLU A 188 -10.57 -5.58 -12.88
C GLU A 188 -10.18 -4.11 -12.70
N ALA A 189 -8.91 -3.81 -12.44
CA ALA A 189 -8.43 -2.43 -12.35
C ALA A 189 -8.53 -1.69 -13.71
N LEU A 190 -8.21 -2.37 -14.82
CA LEU A 190 -8.36 -1.80 -16.17
C LEU A 190 -9.82 -1.50 -16.51
N ASP A 191 -10.75 -2.38 -16.14
CA ASP A 191 -12.18 -2.17 -16.36
C ASP A 191 -12.70 -0.94 -15.60
N ARG A 192 -12.27 -0.77 -14.34
CA ARG A 192 -12.65 0.39 -13.51
C ARG A 192 -12.08 1.69 -14.07
N LEU A 193 -10.82 1.70 -14.49
CA LEU A 193 -10.19 2.86 -15.13
C LEU A 193 -10.80 3.15 -16.51
N GLY A 194 -11.28 2.13 -17.25
CA GLY A 194 -11.94 2.30 -18.54
C GLY A 194 -13.39 2.76 -18.44
N ALA A 195 -14.12 2.32 -17.40
CA ALA A 195 -15.52 2.69 -17.16
C ALA A 195 -15.70 4.18 -16.85
N GLY A 196 -14.69 4.84 -16.27
CA GLY A 196 -14.67 6.29 -16.04
C GLY A 196 -14.76 7.13 -17.33
N VAL A 197 -14.20 6.64 -18.43
CA VAL A 197 -14.24 7.31 -19.75
C VAL A 197 -15.65 7.29 -20.36
N GLN A 198 -16.42 6.23 -20.12
CA GLN A 198 -17.79 6.10 -20.67
C GLN A 198 -18.83 6.93 -19.89
N ARG A 199 -18.60 7.22 -18.61
CA ARG A 199 -19.50 8.08 -17.81
C ARG A 199 -19.30 9.58 -18.10
N ALA A 200 -18.09 10.02 -18.45
CA ALA A 200 -17.82 11.41 -18.85
C ALA A 200 -18.43 11.77 -20.21
N GLY A 201 -18.60 10.80 -21.13
CA GLY A 201 -19.18 11.01 -22.46
C GLY A 201 -20.72 10.98 -22.52
N ARG A 202 -21.43 10.75 -21.41
CA ARG A 202 -22.90 10.56 -21.39
C ARG A 202 -23.70 11.67 -20.71
N LYS A 203 -23.09 12.83 -20.45
CA LYS A 203 -23.78 14.04 -19.95
C LYS A 203 -23.89 15.16 -20.98
N THR A 204 -24.26 14.84 -22.23
CA THR A 204 -24.91 15.78 -23.14
C THR A 204 -25.56 14.99 -24.27
N SER A 205 -26.84 14.62 -24.10
CA SER A 205 -27.78 14.55 -25.22
C SER A 205 -29.20 14.54 -24.72
#